data_AF-J4UA61-F1
#
_entry.id   AF-J4UA61-F1
#
_cell.length_a   1.000
_cell.length_b   1.000
_cell.length_c   1.000
_cell.angle_alpha   90.00
_cell.angle_beta   90.00
_cell.angle_gamma   90.00
#
_symmetry.space_group_name_H-M   'P 1'
#
loop_
_entity.id
_entity.type
_entity.pdbx_description
1 polymer ?
#
loop_
_entity_poly.entity_id
_entity_poly.type
_entity_poly.pdbx_seq_one_letter_code
_entity_poly.pdbx_strand_id
1 'polypeptide(L)'
;MSLPEGSTPVCVFAVYSTAAASVGTALAKNGYPLVYGGGRRGLMGVVSSSALEAGGRVHGILPRALMARASEHTPTPSRDPSSQPQPAVSAEGVGKDLLADTHGGLLSMEVVGSMHERKAKMASLSTGGFVVLPGGYGTFEELLEMVTWNQIGMHSLPVVVLNVKNFYTPLRALLEGGAESGFIKKENLSLLRIVDLPGGAEANADEAKAEEWGEAAIRALKEWHIPSTVASTPSNTDVSLFTTGRYTYVPARPLTENAVPLWSYHVRRLRTAHAHFAARDRSWGTYPGDAAVWAAVKAALEPLQPSNGADWRVRIVMSRPTSGDVATVRVETPQAALPPFTLRINDDLFKRKFWVDTLPTPAPERDQVDLRRYKTTRREVYEAAQARFADKEAHAEVLLWNESGEALEGTTSNFAILSPNGWVTPKSRDILPGTARAALLDAGEITEVDRISVDEVKQAERVVCFNGLRGVWQAEVV
;
A
#
# COMPACT_ATOMS: atom_id res chain seq x y z
N MET A 1 -10.29 -24.50 46.54
CA MET A 1 -9.36 -23.88 47.49
C MET A 1 -9.70 -22.40 47.52
N SER A 2 -10.41 -21.98 48.56
CA SER A 2 -10.99 -20.63 48.67
C SER A 2 -9.89 -19.64 49.06
N LEU A 3 -9.77 -18.51 48.35
CA LEU A 3 -8.83 -17.45 48.69
C LEU A 3 -9.35 -16.66 49.92
N PRO A 4 -8.44 -16.17 50.79
CA PRO A 4 -8.80 -15.52 52.05
C PRO A 4 -9.36 -14.10 51.84
N GLU A 5 -10.37 -13.75 52.64
CA GLU A 5 -10.94 -12.40 52.70
C GLU A 5 -9.97 -11.42 53.38
N GLY A 6 -9.73 -10.25 52.76
CA GLY A 6 -8.96 -9.19 53.38
C GLY A 6 -8.14 -8.26 52.48
N SER A 7 -8.20 -8.36 51.15
CA SER A 7 -7.63 -7.35 50.26
C SER A 7 -8.75 -6.52 49.62
N THR A 8 -8.77 -5.22 49.89
CA THR A 8 -9.49 -4.25 49.06
C THR A 8 -9.14 -4.48 47.60
N PRO A 9 -10.11 -4.55 46.66
CA PRO A 9 -9.81 -4.83 45.26
C PRO A 9 -9.10 -3.61 44.68
N VAL A 10 -7.77 -3.62 44.71
CA VAL A 10 -6.96 -2.70 43.92
C VAL A 10 -7.27 -3.02 42.47
N CYS A 11 -7.90 -2.05 41.80
CA CYS A 11 -8.50 -2.21 40.48
C CYS A 11 -7.47 -2.75 39.48
N VAL A 12 -7.73 -3.94 38.92
CA VAL A 12 -6.96 -4.60 37.84
C VAL A 12 -6.76 -3.68 36.62
N PHE A 13 -7.45 -2.54 36.55
CA PHE A 13 -7.45 -1.56 35.46
C PHE A 13 -6.33 -0.51 35.49
N ALA A 14 -5.65 -0.30 36.62
CA ALA A 14 -4.71 0.82 36.78
C ALA A 14 -3.49 0.72 35.85
N VAL A 15 -2.79 -0.42 35.87
CA VAL A 15 -1.58 -0.65 35.06
C VAL A 15 -1.85 -0.54 33.55
N TYR A 16 -2.96 -1.11 33.07
CA TYR A 16 -3.33 -1.09 31.66
C TYR A 16 -3.70 0.31 31.20
N SER A 17 -4.35 1.08 32.08
CA SER A 17 -4.68 2.48 31.80
C SER A 17 -3.41 3.33 31.75
N THR A 18 -2.46 3.15 32.68
CA THR A 18 -1.17 3.85 32.64
C THR A 18 -0.38 3.51 31.37
N ALA A 19 -0.37 2.23 30.96
CA ALA A 19 0.25 1.83 29.70
C ALA A 19 -0.44 2.44 28.47
N ALA A 20 -1.78 2.49 28.45
CA ALA A 20 -2.52 3.15 27.38
C ALA A 20 -2.25 4.67 27.33
N ALA A 21 -2.17 5.31 28.49
CA ALA A 21 -1.88 6.74 28.60
C ALA A 21 -0.45 7.07 28.14
N SER A 22 0.53 6.22 28.48
CA SER A 22 1.90 6.40 28.04
C SER A 22 2.03 6.24 26.53
N VAL A 23 1.31 5.30 25.92
CA VAL A 23 1.25 5.14 24.45
C VAL A 23 0.67 6.37 23.77
N GLY A 24 -0.50 6.89 24.22
CA GLY A 24 -1.11 8.07 23.61
C GLY A 24 -0.19 9.29 23.69
N THR A 25 0.43 9.51 24.85
CA THR A 25 1.42 10.57 25.06
C THR A 25 2.64 10.42 24.16
N ALA A 26 3.19 9.20 24.05
CA ALA A 26 4.39 8.94 23.26
C ALA A 26 4.14 9.14 21.75
N LEU A 27 2.97 8.72 21.24
CA LEU A 27 2.55 8.95 19.85
C LEU A 27 2.51 10.45 19.55
N ALA A 28 1.83 11.23 20.38
CA ALA A 28 1.72 12.68 20.23
C ALA A 28 3.09 13.37 20.24
N LYS A 29 3.95 13.06 21.22
CA LYS A 29 5.30 13.61 21.34
C LYS A 29 6.20 13.30 20.14
N ASN A 30 5.99 12.16 19.49
CA ASN A 30 6.72 11.75 18.29
C ASN A 30 6.06 12.22 16.98
N GLY A 31 4.99 13.02 17.05
CA GLY A 31 4.30 13.55 15.88
C GLY A 31 3.45 12.54 15.12
N TYR A 32 3.12 11.39 15.74
CA TYR A 32 2.24 10.40 15.14
C TYR A 32 0.77 10.70 15.49
N PRO A 33 -0.11 10.93 14.50
CA PRO A 33 -1.54 11.03 14.74
C PRO A 33 -2.10 9.65 15.12
N LEU A 34 -3.09 9.64 16.02
CA LEU A 34 -3.78 8.42 16.45
C LEU A 34 -5.04 8.20 15.60
N VAL A 35 -5.09 7.07 14.89
CA VAL A 35 -6.32 6.53 14.30
C VAL A 35 -6.83 5.42 15.20
N TYR A 36 -8.10 5.46 15.60
CA TYR A 36 -8.65 4.43 16.50
C TYR A 36 -10.16 4.19 16.30
N GLY A 37 -10.69 3.27 17.09
CA GLY A 37 -12.05 2.77 17.02
C GLY A 37 -13.19 3.70 17.44
N GLY A 38 -12.91 4.93 17.87
CA GLY A 38 -13.93 5.92 18.22
C GLY A 38 -14.65 5.70 19.57
N GLY A 39 -14.22 4.72 20.36
CA GLY A 39 -14.84 4.38 21.65
C GLY A 39 -14.38 5.25 22.82
N ARG A 40 -15.31 5.64 23.71
CA ARG A 40 -15.05 6.59 24.81
C ARG A 40 -14.74 5.96 26.17
N ARG A 41 -14.84 4.64 26.26
CA ARG A 41 -14.63 3.87 27.50
C ARG A 41 -13.36 3.04 27.40
N GLY A 42 -12.77 2.76 28.55
CA GLY A 42 -11.60 1.91 28.68
C GLY A 42 -10.35 2.45 28.04
N LEU A 43 -9.47 1.53 27.67
CA LEU A 43 -8.15 1.88 27.14
C LEU A 43 -8.24 2.75 25.88
N MET A 44 -9.29 2.57 25.07
CA MET A 44 -9.61 3.43 23.92
C MET A 44 -9.81 4.90 24.32
N GLY A 45 -10.56 5.16 25.39
CA GLY A 45 -10.73 6.51 25.92
C GLY A 45 -9.44 7.07 26.53
N VAL A 46 -8.68 6.23 27.23
CA VAL A 46 -7.42 6.64 27.88
C VAL A 46 -6.33 6.99 26.86
N VAL A 47 -6.11 6.15 25.84
CA VAL A 47 -5.08 6.41 24.80
C VAL A 47 -5.42 7.63 23.95
N SER A 48 -6.71 7.84 23.62
CA SER A 48 -7.13 9.00 22.84
C SER A 48 -7.06 10.30 23.65
N SER A 49 -7.49 10.28 24.92
CA SER A 49 -7.43 11.47 25.79
C SER A 49 -5.98 11.88 26.05
N SER A 50 -5.10 10.94 26.40
CA SER A 50 -3.68 11.23 26.63
C SER A 50 -2.95 11.74 25.38
N ALA A 51 -3.32 11.25 24.19
CA ALA A 51 -2.80 11.80 22.93
C ALA A 51 -3.24 13.25 22.72
N LEU A 52 -4.52 13.57 22.96
CA LEU A 52 -5.05 14.94 22.84
C LEU A 52 -4.43 15.89 23.88
N GLU A 53 -4.33 15.46 25.14
CA GLU A 53 -3.71 16.23 26.23
C GLU A 53 -2.24 16.55 25.95
N ALA A 54 -1.54 15.65 25.25
CA ALA A 54 -0.17 15.86 24.78
C ALA A 54 -0.07 16.67 23.46
N GLY A 55 -1.18 17.21 22.95
CA GLY A 55 -1.24 18.03 21.73
C GLY A 55 -1.23 17.23 20.42
N GLY A 56 -1.47 15.93 20.49
CA GLY A 56 -1.58 15.03 19.34
C GLY A 56 -2.92 15.14 18.61
N ARG A 57 -2.93 14.76 17.33
CA ARG A 57 -4.17 14.65 16.54
C ARG A 57 -4.78 13.26 16.72
N VAL A 58 -6.10 13.21 16.90
CA VAL A 58 -6.86 11.97 17.05
C VAL A 58 -8.00 11.92 16.03
N HIS A 59 -8.11 10.78 15.35
CA HIS A 59 -9.18 10.48 14.41
C HIS A 59 -9.89 9.19 14.81
N GLY A 60 -11.15 9.28 15.22
CA GLY A 60 -11.96 8.14 15.62
C GLY A 60 -12.95 7.72 14.54
N ILE A 61 -13.05 6.43 14.26
CA ILE A 61 -14.01 5.89 13.28
C ILE A 61 -15.02 5.00 14.01
N LEU A 62 -16.30 5.40 13.96
CA LEU A 62 -17.38 4.73 14.68
C LEU A 62 -18.42 4.18 13.69
N PRO A 63 -18.90 2.94 13.84
CA PRO A 63 -19.98 2.43 13.01
C PRO A 63 -21.32 2.95 13.54
N ARG A 64 -22.26 3.24 12.64
CA ARG A 64 -23.58 3.79 12.97
C ARG A 64 -24.32 2.99 14.04
N ALA A 65 -24.20 1.66 14.00
CA ALA A 65 -24.81 0.74 14.98
C ALA A 65 -24.34 0.97 16.43
N LEU A 66 -23.17 1.57 16.64
CA LEU A 66 -22.62 1.84 17.97
C LEU A 66 -22.86 3.29 18.43
N MET A 67 -23.49 4.14 17.61
CA MET A 67 -23.83 5.52 18.01
C MET A 67 -24.87 5.55 19.15
N ALA A 68 -25.89 4.69 19.12
CA ALA A 68 -26.94 4.65 20.14
C ALA A 68 -26.40 4.20 21.52
N ARG A 69 -25.56 3.14 21.53
CA ARG A 69 -24.90 2.61 22.75
C ARG A 69 -23.75 3.49 23.27
N ALA A 70 -23.30 4.45 22.48
CA ALA A 70 -22.37 5.49 22.92
C ALA A 70 -23.06 6.65 23.67
N SER A 71 -24.39 6.62 23.82
CA SER A 71 -25.19 7.70 24.43
C SER A 71 -26.07 7.30 25.63
N GLU A 72 -26.24 6.00 25.93
CA GLU A 72 -27.14 5.56 27.01
C GLU A 72 -26.46 5.55 28.40
N HIS A 73 -27.02 6.32 29.32
CA HIS A 73 -26.81 6.21 30.78
C HIS A 73 -27.42 4.88 31.26
N THR A 74 -26.62 3.98 31.84
CA THR A 74 -27.15 2.83 32.59
C THR A 74 -27.29 3.22 34.06
N PRO A 75 -28.51 3.17 34.66
CA PRO A 75 -28.72 3.65 36.01
C PRO A 75 -28.11 2.72 37.06
N THR A 76 -27.64 3.30 38.15
CA THR A 76 -27.09 2.63 39.34
C THR A 76 -28.21 1.95 40.13
N PRO A 77 -28.10 0.65 40.51
CA PRO A 77 -29.09 0.06 41.40
C PRO A 77 -28.80 0.49 42.85
N SER A 78 -29.70 1.28 43.42
CA SER A 78 -29.86 1.43 44.87
C SER A 78 -30.41 0.12 45.46
N ARG A 79 -29.91 -0.28 46.62
CA ARG A 79 -30.30 -1.50 47.36
C ARG A 79 -31.80 -1.50 47.71
N ASP A 80 -32.56 -2.42 47.12
CA ASP A 80 -33.83 -2.93 47.65
C ASP A 80 -33.95 -4.45 47.28
N PRO A 81 -34.32 -5.39 48.18
CA PRO A 81 -33.95 -6.81 48.05
C PRO A 81 -34.80 -7.71 47.11
N SER A 82 -35.55 -7.20 46.13
CA SER A 82 -36.56 -8.05 45.43
C SER A 82 -36.50 -8.16 43.90
N SER A 83 -35.36 -8.02 43.23
CA SER A 83 -35.29 -8.09 41.75
C SER A 83 -34.26 -9.09 41.16
N GLN A 84 -34.67 -9.76 40.06
CA GLN A 84 -33.93 -10.76 39.25
C GLN A 84 -32.76 -10.17 38.39
N PRO A 85 -32.21 -10.94 37.41
CA PRO A 85 -30.83 -11.40 37.31
C PRO A 85 -29.82 -10.35 36.82
N GLN A 86 -28.58 -10.45 37.30
CA GLN A 86 -27.47 -9.54 36.98
C GLN A 86 -26.99 -9.67 35.52
N PRO A 87 -26.81 -8.56 34.77
CA PRO A 87 -26.07 -8.56 33.52
C PRO A 87 -24.56 -8.47 33.78
N ALA A 88 -23.77 -9.22 33.01
CA ALA A 88 -22.32 -9.20 33.07
C ALA A 88 -21.78 -7.80 32.71
N VAL A 89 -21.04 -7.19 33.64
CA VAL A 89 -20.40 -5.89 33.46
C VAL A 89 -19.11 -6.08 32.66
N SER A 90 -19.01 -5.48 31.47
CA SER A 90 -17.72 -5.39 30.76
C SER A 90 -16.72 -4.63 31.63
N ALA A 91 -15.54 -5.20 31.85
CA ALA A 91 -14.51 -4.64 32.72
C ALA A 91 -13.89 -3.34 32.19
N GLU A 92 -14.30 -2.83 31.04
CA GLU A 92 -13.64 -1.77 30.25
C GLU A 92 -13.68 -0.34 30.85
N GLY A 93 -13.88 -0.09 32.15
CA GLY A 93 -13.62 1.24 32.77
C GLY A 93 -14.35 2.48 32.20
N VAL A 94 -14.17 3.65 32.84
CA VAL A 94 -14.91 4.90 32.54
C VAL A 94 -13.93 5.99 32.08
N GLY A 95 -14.01 6.42 30.82
CA GLY A 95 -13.30 7.59 30.27
C GLY A 95 -14.24 8.79 30.10
N LYS A 96 -13.69 10.02 30.01
CA LYS A 96 -14.49 11.25 29.80
C LYS A 96 -15.05 11.32 28.37
N ASP A 97 -16.28 11.83 28.24
CA ASP A 97 -16.97 12.00 26.96
C ASP A 97 -16.28 13.04 26.06
N LEU A 98 -15.89 12.63 24.84
CA LEU A 98 -15.38 13.51 23.80
C LEU A 98 -16.31 13.43 22.57
N LEU A 99 -17.29 14.32 22.53
CA LEU A 99 -18.18 14.56 21.37
C LEU A 99 -18.09 15.97 20.82
N ALA A 100 -17.58 16.91 21.62
CA ALA A 100 -17.26 18.25 21.17
C ALA A 100 -15.74 18.36 21.15
N ASP A 101 -15.21 18.88 20.05
CA ASP A 101 -13.82 19.27 19.98
C ASP A 101 -13.56 20.45 20.92
N THR A 102 -13.18 20.12 22.15
CA THR A 102 -12.71 21.09 23.15
C THR A 102 -11.21 21.37 23.01
N HIS A 103 -10.54 20.78 22.01
CA HIS A 103 -9.09 20.79 21.82
C HIS A 103 -8.64 21.52 20.53
N GLY A 104 -9.49 22.38 19.96
CA GLY A 104 -9.09 23.34 18.92
C GLY A 104 -8.73 22.72 17.56
N GLY A 105 -9.42 21.67 17.13
CA GLY A 105 -9.32 21.03 15.82
C GLY A 105 -8.53 19.71 15.83
N LEU A 106 -8.07 19.28 17.00
CA LEU A 106 -7.20 18.10 17.14
C LEU A 106 -7.96 16.78 17.19
N LEU A 107 -9.27 16.81 17.46
CA LEU A 107 -10.14 15.63 17.45
C LEU A 107 -11.08 15.67 16.24
N SER A 108 -11.13 14.55 15.50
CA SER A 108 -12.12 14.33 14.46
C SER A 108 -12.77 12.96 14.59
N MET A 109 -14.05 12.87 14.25
CA MET A 109 -14.84 11.64 14.33
C MET A 109 -15.53 11.38 12.98
N GLU A 110 -15.38 10.18 12.44
CA GLU A 110 -16.04 9.72 11.22
C GLU A 110 -17.04 8.60 11.54
N VAL A 111 -18.25 8.70 10.99
CA VAL A 111 -19.29 7.67 11.15
C VAL A 111 -19.43 6.86 9.87
N VAL A 112 -19.33 5.55 9.98
CA VAL A 112 -19.44 4.61 8.85
C VAL A 112 -20.65 3.70 8.94
N GLY A 113 -21.03 3.07 7.84
CA GLY A 113 -22.22 2.21 7.74
C GLY A 113 -22.06 0.86 8.44
N SER A 114 -20.85 0.31 8.50
CA SER A 114 -20.59 -1.06 8.96
C SER A 114 -19.26 -1.23 9.70
N MET A 115 -19.11 -2.36 10.41
CA MET A 115 -17.83 -2.75 11.03
C MET A 115 -16.73 -3.01 9.98
N HIS A 116 -17.08 -3.52 8.80
CA HIS A 116 -16.15 -3.75 7.71
C HIS A 116 -15.59 -2.44 7.17
N GLU A 117 -16.47 -1.47 6.87
CA GLU A 117 -16.06 -0.12 6.48
C GLU A 117 -15.18 0.54 7.54
N ARG A 118 -15.51 0.33 8.83
CA ARG A 118 -14.70 0.87 9.94
C ARG A 118 -13.27 0.35 9.89
N LYS A 119 -13.08 -0.97 9.82
CA LYS A 119 -11.74 -1.58 9.81
C LYS A 119 -10.96 -1.19 8.55
N ALA A 120 -11.61 -1.23 7.38
CA ALA A 120 -11.01 -0.81 6.11
C ALA A 120 -10.58 0.67 6.13
N LYS A 121 -11.39 1.54 6.73
CA LYS A 121 -11.06 2.96 6.87
C LYS A 121 -9.91 3.18 7.87
N MET A 122 -9.94 2.51 9.02
CA MET A 122 -8.85 2.58 10.00
C MET A 122 -7.51 2.14 9.38
N ALA A 123 -7.52 1.04 8.63
CA ALA A 123 -6.34 0.55 7.94
C ALA A 123 -5.87 1.48 6.81
N SER A 124 -6.77 2.02 5.99
CA SER A 124 -6.38 2.91 4.88
C SER A 124 -5.81 4.26 5.31
N LEU A 125 -6.23 4.76 6.48
CA LEU A 125 -5.66 5.97 7.10
C LEU A 125 -4.36 5.71 7.85
N SER A 126 -4.07 4.46 8.19
CA SER A 126 -2.86 4.10 8.93
C SER A 126 -1.65 4.11 8.00
N THR A 127 -0.61 4.85 8.38
CA THR A 127 0.65 4.93 7.60
C THR A 127 1.89 4.59 8.41
N GLY A 128 1.79 4.58 9.74
CA GLY A 128 2.93 4.36 10.66
C GLY A 128 3.03 2.94 11.21
N GLY A 129 1.90 2.25 11.37
CA GLY A 129 1.82 0.93 12.02
C GLY A 129 0.60 0.79 12.91
N PHE A 130 0.39 -0.43 13.38
CA PHE A 130 -0.69 -0.81 14.28
C PHE A 130 -0.10 -1.12 15.67
N VAL A 131 -0.63 -0.47 16.70
CA VAL A 131 -0.25 -0.73 18.10
C VAL A 131 -1.44 -1.35 18.82
N VAL A 132 -1.22 -2.52 19.41
CA VAL A 132 -2.26 -3.31 20.07
C VAL A 132 -2.01 -3.32 21.58
N LEU A 133 -2.91 -2.67 22.30
CA LEU A 133 -3.03 -2.73 23.76
C LEU A 133 -3.92 -3.92 24.17
N PRO A 134 -3.80 -4.42 25.41
CA PRO A 134 -4.68 -5.48 25.93
C PRO A 134 -6.16 -5.20 25.72
N GLY A 135 -6.91 -6.20 25.23
CA GLY A 135 -8.32 -6.05 24.89
C GLY A 135 -9.02 -7.40 24.75
N GLY A 136 -10.31 -7.35 24.42
CA GLY A 136 -11.17 -8.53 24.25
C GLY A 136 -11.20 -9.05 22.81
N TYR A 137 -12.23 -9.83 22.48
CA TYR A 137 -12.38 -10.47 21.16
C TYR A 137 -12.34 -9.50 19.99
N GLY A 138 -12.91 -8.29 20.13
CA GLY A 138 -12.84 -7.28 19.07
C GLY A 138 -11.39 -6.89 18.73
N THR A 139 -10.56 -6.70 19.76
CA THR A 139 -9.13 -6.41 19.59
C THR A 139 -8.38 -7.58 18.97
N PHE A 140 -8.71 -8.81 19.34
CA PHE A 140 -8.09 -10.01 18.74
C PHE A 140 -8.46 -10.16 17.27
N GLU A 141 -9.71 -9.90 16.92
CA GLU A 141 -10.20 -9.94 15.55
C GLU A 141 -9.50 -8.90 14.67
N GLU A 142 -9.42 -7.65 15.14
CA GLU A 142 -8.71 -6.57 14.44
C GLU A 142 -7.21 -6.85 14.30
N LEU A 143 -6.57 -7.37 15.36
CA LEU A 143 -5.16 -7.78 15.32
C LEU A 143 -4.91 -8.85 14.25
N LEU A 144 -5.66 -9.96 14.30
CA LEU A 144 -5.45 -11.08 13.38
C LEU A 144 -5.83 -10.72 11.94
N GLU A 145 -6.79 -9.81 11.74
CA GLU A 145 -7.11 -9.27 10.42
C GLU A 145 -5.93 -8.50 9.84
N MET A 146 -5.29 -7.60 10.60
CA MET A 146 -4.10 -6.86 10.13
C MET A 146 -2.90 -7.77 9.89
N VAL A 147 -2.70 -8.82 10.70
CA VAL A 147 -1.66 -9.82 10.43
C VAL A 147 -1.95 -10.57 9.13
N THR A 148 -3.21 -10.93 8.89
CA THR A 148 -3.63 -11.62 7.66
C THR A 148 -3.46 -10.72 6.44
N TRP A 149 -3.85 -9.44 6.53
CA TRP A 149 -3.68 -8.45 5.46
C TRP A 149 -2.20 -8.21 5.13
N ASN A 150 -1.34 -8.20 6.14
CA ASN A 150 0.11 -8.18 5.94
C ASN A 150 0.58 -9.44 5.19
N GLN A 151 0.13 -10.62 5.64
CA GLN A 151 0.49 -11.92 5.04
C GLN A 151 0.14 -12.02 3.56
N ILE A 152 -0.98 -11.46 3.13
CA ILE A 152 -1.44 -11.47 1.73
C ILE A 152 -0.97 -10.25 0.93
N GLY A 153 -0.17 -9.35 1.53
CA GLY A 153 0.41 -8.20 0.85
C GLY A 153 -0.55 -7.03 0.61
N MET A 154 -1.62 -6.88 1.42
CA MET A 154 -2.48 -5.69 1.37
C MET A 154 -1.85 -4.48 2.07
N HIS A 155 -0.92 -4.71 3.00
CA HIS A 155 -0.04 -3.67 3.55
C HIS A 155 1.28 -4.29 4.01
N SER A 156 2.26 -3.43 4.30
CA SER A 156 3.54 -3.80 4.89
C SER A 156 3.83 -3.02 6.18
N LEU A 157 2.80 -2.49 6.84
CA LEU A 157 2.97 -1.72 8.08
C LEU A 157 3.30 -2.61 9.30
N PRO A 158 4.07 -2.10 10.28
CA PRO A 158 4.34 -2.81 11.52
C PRO A 158 3.06 -3.18 12.29
N VAL A 159 3.01 -4.38 12.85
CA VAL A 159 1.97 -4.80 13.80
C VAL A 159 2.63 -5.08 15.15
N VAL A 160 2.47 -4.16 16.09
CA VAL A 160 3.14 -4.16 17.40
C VAL A 160 2.12 -4.48 18.49
N VAL A 161 2.37 -5.53 19.27
CA VAL A 161 1.49 -5.99 20.34
C VAL A 161 2.18 -5.82 21.68
N LEU A 162 1.62 -5.03 22.60
CA LEU A 162 2.27 -4.70 23.87
C LEU A 162 1.92 -5.72 24.95
N ASN A 163 2.90 -6.47 25.44
CA ASN A 163 2.70 -7.57 26.39
C ASN A 163 2.55 -7.11 27.86
N VAL A 164 1.74 -6.07 28.09
CA VAL A 164 1.50 -5.49 29.43
C VAL A 164 1.02 -6.58 30.38
N LYS A 165 1.70 -6.75 31.53
CA LYS A 165 1.44 -7.84 32.48
C LYS A 165 1.44 -9.24 31.88
N ASN A 166 2.24 -9.46 30.83
CA ASN A 166 2.33 -10.74 30.12
C ASN A 166 1.00 -11.19 29.48
N PHE A 167 0.09 -10.26 29.21
CA PHE A 167 -1.26 -10.55 28.73
C PHE A 167 -1.30 -11.34 27.42
N TYR A 168 -0.35 -11.08 26.51
CA TYR A 168 -0.25 -11.72 25.19
C TYR A 168 0.74 -12.90 25.16
N THR A 169 1.34 -13.29 26.29
CA THR A 169 2.17 -14.49 26.37
C THR A 169 1.42 -15.76 25.91
N PRO A 170 0.15 -15.99 26.27
CA PRO A 170 -0.61 -17.13 25.73
C PRO A 170 -0.84 -17.04 24.21
N LEU A 171 -1.01 -15.83 23.65
CA LEU A 171 -1.14 -15.64 22.20
C LEU A 171 0.18 -15.96 21.49
N ARG A 172 1.32 -15.53 22.06
CA ARG A 172 2.65 -15.89 21.55
C ARG A 172 2.79 -17.41 21.41
N ALA A 173 2.48 -18.14 22.47
CA ALA A 173 2.54 -19.60 22.48
C ALA A 173 1.58 -20.25 21.46
N LEU A 174 0.39 -19.70 21.28
CA LEU A 174 -0.56 -20.17 20.26
C LEU A 174 -0.01 -20.03 18.84
N LEU A 175 0.60 -18.88 18.53
CA LEU A 175 1.17 -18.60 17.21
C LEU A 175 2.39 -19.50 16.93
N GLU A 176 3.27 -19.65 17.93
CA GLU A 176 4.43 -20.55 17.86
C GLU A 176 3.99 -22.00 17.64
N GLY A 177 3.03 -22.50 18.43
CA GLY A 177 2.47 -23.85 18.27
C GLY A 177 1.76 -24.05 16.92
N GLY A 178 1.10 -23.01 16.39
CA GLY A 178 0.53 -23.02 15.05
C GLY A 178 1.60 -23.14 13.96
N ALA A 179 2.77 -22.53 14.15
CA ALA A 179 3.90 -22.64 13.24
C ALA A 179 4.59 -24.01 13.33
N GLU A 180 4.77 -24.54 14.54
CA GLU A 180 5.28 -25.89 14.77
C GLU A 180 4.38 -26.97 14.15
N SER A 181 3.06 -26.76 14.23
CA SER A 181 2.05 -27.65 13.64
C SER A 181 1.86 -27.45 12.13
N GLY A 182 2.57 -26.50 11.51
CA GLY A 182 2.54 -26.26 10.06
C GLY A 182 1.35 -25.44 9.53
N PHE A 183 0.52 -24.87 10.41
CA PHE A 183 -0.58 -23.97 10.02
C PHE A 183 -0.11 -22.55 9.73
N ILE A 184 1.01 -22.13 10.32
CA ILE A 184 1.66 -20.84 10.10
C ILE A 184 3.07 -21.10 9.54
N LYS A 185 3.45 -20.43 8.46
CA LYS A 185 4.84 -20.48 7.99
C LYS A 185 5.75 -19.83 9.04
N LYS A 186 6.90 -20.43 9.37
CA LYS A 186 7.80 -19.89 10.41
C LYS A 186 8.20 -18.45 10.14
N GLU A 187 8.36 -18.11 8.87
CA GLU A 187 8.65 -16.76 8.39
C GLU A 187 7.52 -15.77 8.79
N ASN A 188 6.26 -16.19 8.69
CA ASN A 188 5.09 -15.35 8.96
C ASN A 188 4.95 -14.96 10.43
N LEU A 189 5.67 -15.61 11.36
CA LEU A 189 5.71 -15.18 12.76
C LEU A 189 6.29 -13.75 12.91
N SER A 190 7.09 -13.29 11.95
CA SER A 190 7.64 -11.93 11.93
C SER A 190 6.64 -10.84 11.50
N LEU A 191 5.45 -11.22 11.00
CA LEU A 191 4.40 -10.29 10.58
C LEU A 191 3.74 -9.55 11.74
N LEU A 192 3.92 -10.02 12.98
CA LEU A 192 3.64 -9.27 14.20
C LEU A 192 4.83 -9.31 15.15
N ARG A 193 4.95 -8.30 16.00
CA ARG A 193 5.94 -8.25 17.08
C ARG A 193 5.23 -8.10 18.42
N ILE A 194 5.22 -9.16 19.22
CA ILE A 194 4.81 -9.08 20.63
C ILE A 194 6.01 -8.55 21.43
N VAL A 195 5.86 -7.34 21.97
CA VAL A 195 6.89 -6.55 22.64
C VAL A 195 6.86 -6.79 24.14
N ASP A 196 8.02 -7.08 24.69
CA ASP A 196 8.29 -7.10 26.12
C ASP A 196 9.17 -5.89 26.49
N LEU A 197 9.02 -5.39 27.72
CA LEU A 197 9.91 -4.36 28.26
C LEU A 197 11.33 -4.92 28.46
N PRO A 198 12.37 -4.06 28.51
CA PRO A 198 13.70 -4.48 28.93
C PRO A 198 13.65 -5.11 30.34
N GLY A 199 14.07 -6.37 30.43
CA GLY A 199 13.88 -7.21 31.62
C GLY A 199 12.79 -8.29 31.47
N GLY A 200 12.14 -8.37 30.30
CA GLY A 200 11.27 -9.48 29.93
C GLY A 200 10.02 -9.59 30.81
N ALA A 201 9.61 -10.82 31.11
CA ALA A 201 8.35 -11.10 31.79
C ALA A 201 8.23 -10.46 33.18
N GLU A 202 9.33 -10.33 33.91
CA GLU A 202 9.36 -9.66 35.22
C GLU A 202 9.09 -8.17 35.08
N ALA A 203 9.76 -7.51 34.12
CA ALA A 203 9.53 -6.10 33.83
C ALA A 203 8.11 -5.83 33.30
N ASN A 204 7.55 -6.74 32.49
CA ASN A 204 6.18 -6.62 32.02
C ASN A 204 5.15 -6.66 33.16
N ALA A 205 5.43 -7.44 34.21
CA ALA A 205 4.55 -7.61 35.36
C ALA A 205 4.67 -6.47 36.40
N ASP A 206 5.77 -5.73 36.37
CA ASP A 206 6.06 -4.60 37.24
C ASP A 206 5.20 -3.37 36.90
N GLU A 207 4.25 -3.06 37.78
CA GLU A 207 3.34 -1.91 37.61
C GLU A 207 4.07 -0.57 37.65
N ALA A 208 5.22 -0.48 38.32
CA ALA A 208 6.01 0.76 38.37
C ALA A 208 6.57 1.14 36.99
N LYS A 209 6.65 0.18 36.06
CA LYS A 209 7.15 0.38 34.70
C LYS A 209 6.05 0.63 33.67
N ALA A 210 4.80 0.80 34.10
CA ALA A 210 3.67 0.97 33.19
C ALA A 210 3.83 2.16 32.22
N GLU A 211 4.56 3.20 32.62
CA GLU A 211 4.82 4.37 31.77
C GLU A 211 5.85 4.11 30.66
N GLU A 212 6.66 3.04 30.76
CA GLU A 212 7.67 2.70 29.75
C GLU A 212 7.06 2.14 28.46
N TRP A 213 5.80 1.68 28.50
CA TRP A 213 5.12 1.06 27.36
C TRP A 213 4.97 1.98 26.15
N GLY A 214 4.83 3.30 26.36
CA GLY A 214 4.76 4.27 25.28
C GLY A 214 6.03 4.31 24.45
N GLU A 215 7.19 4.44 25.11
CA GLU A 215 8.50 4.42 24.41
C GLU A 215 8.80 3.04 23.83
N ALA A 216 8.40 1.96 24.51
CA ALA A 216 8.53 0.61 23.97
C ALA A 216 7.75 0.44 22.65
N ALA A 217 6.54 1.01 22.56
CA ALA A 217 5.75 1.00 21.33
C ALA A 217 6.44 1.78 20.20
N ILE A 218 6.90 3.01 20.47
CA ILE A 218 7.60 3.84 19.48
C ILE A 218 8.87 3.17 18.98
N ARG A 219 9.68 2.60 19.88
CA ARG A 219 10.88 1.86 19.52
C ARG A 219 10.54 0.66 18.65
N ALA A 220 9.55 -0.13 19.03
CA ALA A 220 9.14 -1.30 18.27
C ALA A 220 8.63 -0.96 16.86
N LEU A 221 7.89 0.15 16.71
CA LEU A 221 7.45 0.66 15.40
C LEU A 221 8.65 1.05 14.51
N LYS A 222 9.67 1.72 15.07
CA LYS A 222 10.87 2.17 14.33
C LYS A 222 11.81 1.03 13.95
N GLU A 223 11.93 0.02 14.82
CA GLU A 223 12.85 -1.11 14.65
C GLU A 223 12.28 -2.28 13.86
N TRP A 224 10.98 -2.25 13.50
CA TRP A 224 10.37 -3.40 12.85
C TRP A 224 10.83 -3.52 11.38
N HIS A 225 11.30 -4.72 11.05
CA HIS A 225 11.76 -5.09 9.71
C HIS A 225 11.17 -6.48 9.37
N ILE A 226 10.54 -6.61 8.20
CA ILE A 226 10.12 -7.91 7.68
C ILE A 226 11.31 -8.52 6.91
N PRO A 227 11.79 -9.73 7.28
CA PRO A 227 12.77 -10.46 6.47
C PRO A 227 12.29 -10.64 5.02
N SER A 228 13.18 -10.42 4.05
CA SER A 228 12.88 -10.47 2.60
C SER A 228 12.32 -11.82 2.11
N THR A 229 12.40 -12.88 2.91
CA THR A 229 11.87 -14.23 2.64
C THR A 229 10.38 -14.38 2.96
N VAL A 230 9.82 -13.50 3.82
CA VAL A 230 8.42 -13.51 4.26
C VAL A 230 7.55 -12.67 3.32
N ALA A 231 8.18 -11.76 2.56
CA ALA A 231 7.56 -10.96 1.52
C ALA A 231 7.18 -11.86 0.31
N SER A 232 6.21 -12.73 0.49
CA SER A 232 5.57 -13.41 -0.63
C SER A 232 4.73 -12.41 -1.38
N THR A 233 5.20 -12.05 -2.57
CA THR A 233 4.57 -11.15 -3.54
C THR A 233 4.67 -9.68 -3.12
N PRO A 234 5.14 -8.76 -3.99
CA PRO A 234 5.20 -7.34 -3.64
C PRO A 234 3.79 -6.88 -3.28
N SER A 235 3.61 -6.47 -2.03
CA SER A 235 2.42 -5.72 -1.63
C SER A 235 2.29 -4.50 -2.55
N ASN A 236 1.07 -4.19 -2.99
CA ASN A 236 0.77 -3.00 -3.80
C ASN A 236 1.08 -1.68 -3.04
N THR A 237 1.54 -1.77 -1.79
CA THR A 237 1.98 -0.66 -0.93
C THR A 237 3.48 -0.31 -1.05
N ASP A 238 4.29 -1.16 -1.68
CA ASP A 238 5.70 -0.84 -1.94
C ASP A 238 5.83 -0.06 -3.26
N VAL A 239 5.43 1.21 -3.17
CA VAL A 239 5.36 2.12 -4.32
C VAL A 239 6.74 2.19 -4.98
N SER A 240 6.90 1.48 -6.09
CA SER A 240 8.15 1.42 -6.84
C SER A 240 7.95 2.08 -8.20
N LEU A 241 8.90 2.93 -8.61
CA LEU A 241 8.90 3.50 -9.94
C LEU A 241 9.47 2.47 -10.88
N PHE A 242 8.84 2.25 -12.03
CA PHE A 242 9.40 1.32 -12.99
C PHE A 242 9.28 1.78 -14.42
N THR A 243 10.15 1.22 -15.24
CA THR A 243 10.05 1.24 -16.69
C THR A 243 10.34 -0.15 -17.22
N THR A 244 9.73 -0.50 -18.35
CA THR A 244 9.87 -1.84 -18.94
C THR A 244 10.30 -1.70 -20.40
N GLY A 245 11.47 -2.24 -20.70
CA GLY A 245 12.07 -2.31 -22.02
C GLY A 245 12.38 -3.75 -22.43
N ARG A 246 13.21 -3.90 -23.44
CA ARG A 246 13.65 -5.18 -23.99
C ARG A 246 15.17 -5.23 -24.07
N TYR A 247 15.74 -6.42 -24.00
CA TYR A 247 17.10 -6.70 -24.39
C TYR A 247 17.12 -7.89 -25.37
N THR A 248 17.79 -7.72 -26.50
CA THR A 248 18.03 -8.78 -27.48
C THR A 248 19.51 -9.07 -27.48
N TYR A 249 19.90 -10.28 -27.10
CA TYR A 249 21.30 -10.67 -27.17
C TYR A 249 21.74 -10.80 -28.64
N VAL A 250 22.84 -10.13 -28.99
CA VAL A 250 23.49 -10.27 -30.29
C VAL A 250 24.89 -10.83 -30.08
N PRO A 251 25.20 -12.03 -30.61
CA PRO A 251 26.51 -12.64 -30.47
C PRO A 251 27.64 -11.72 -30.91
N ALA A 252 28.77 -11.78 -30.19
CA ALA A 252 29.98 -11.01 -30.46
C ALA A 252 29.84 -9.48 -30.43
N ARG A 253 28.73 -8.92 -29.92
CA ARG A 253 28.60 -7.49 -29.62
C ARG A 253 28.75 -7.22 -28.12
N PRO A 254 29.54 -6.20 -27.73
CA PRO A 254 29.65 -5.82 -26.33
C PRO A 254 28.31 -5.30 -25.79
N LEU A 255 28.01 -5.63 -24.53
CA LEU A 255 26.85 -5.06 -23.85
C LEU A 255 27.06 -3.57 -23.63
N THR A 256 26.27 -2.77 -24.35
CA THR A 256 26.25 -1.31 -24.25
C THR A 256 24.80 -0.86 -24.05
N GLU A 257 24.62 0.41 -23.67
CA GLU A 257 23.29 1.02 -23.47
C GLU A 257 22.36 0.81 -24.66
N ASN A 258 22.91 0.79 -25.88
CA ASN A 258 22.17 0.55 -27.13
C ASN A 258 21.54 -0.84 -27.24
N ALA A 259 21.97 -1.79 -26.41
CA ALA A 259 21.38 -3.12 -26.38
C ALA A 259 19.98 -3.14 -25.76
N VAL A 260 19.61 -2.10 -25.01
CA VAL A 260 18.25 -1.84 -24.55
C VAL A 260 17.66 -0.73 -25.42
N PRO A 261 16.74 -1.04 -26.35
CA PRO A 261 16.11 -0.01 -27.16
C PRO A 261 15.50 1.09 -26.29
N LEU A 262 15.55 2.34 -26.76
CA LEU A 262 15.02 3.51 -26.06
C LEU A 262 15.70 3.80 -24.70
N TRP A 263 16.95 3.36 -24.48
CA TRP A 263 17.66 3.56 -23.21
C TRP A 263 17.57 4.98 -22.64
N SER A 264 17.90 5.99 -23.45
CA SER A 264 17.83 7.40 -23.04
C SER A 264 16.44 7.82 -22.57
N TYR A 265 15.38 7.31 -23.19
CA TYR A 265 14.00 7.54 -22.79
C TYR A 265 13.62 6.80 -21.52
N HIS A 266 14.12 5.57 -21.31
CA HIS A 266 13.94 4.82 -20.07
C HIS A 266 14.54 5.57 -18.87
N VAL A 267 15.77 6.03 -19.01
CA VAL A 267 16.48 6.79 -17.97
C VAL A 267 15.83 8.14 -17.73
N ARG A 268 15.49 8.89 -18.78
CA ARG A 268 14.73 10.15 -18.69
C ARG A 268 13.41 9.96 -17.92
N ARG A 269 12.65 8.91 -18.23
CA ARG A 269 11.40 8.59 -17.54
C ARG A 269 11.62 8.31 -16.05
N LEU A 270 12.62 7.49 -15.71
CA LEU A 270 12.95 7.17 -14.30
C LEU A 270 13.37 8.41 -13.52
N ARG A 271 14.21 9.27 -14.12
CA ARG A 271 14.66 10.52 -13.50
C ARG A 271 13.49 11.47 -13.25
N THR A 272 12.63 11.69 -14.25
CA THR A 272 11.45 12.56 -14.12
C THR A 272 10.49 12.03 -13.06
N ALA A 273 10.28 10.71 -13.01
CA ALA A 273 9.48 10.07 -11.98
C ALA A 273 10.11 10.29 -10.59
N HIS A 274 11.39 9.94 -10.41
CA HIS A 274 12.08 10.05 -9.12
C HIS A 274 12.06 11.49 -8.59
N ALA A 275 12.46 12.47 -9.41
CA ALA A 275 12.47 13.88 -9.02
C ALA A 275 11.10 14.35 -8.51
N HIS A 276 10.04 13.88 -9.16
CA HIS A 276 8.68 14.20 -8.75
C HIS A 276 8.26 13.56 -7.42
N PHE A 277 8.53 12.26 -7.24
CA PHE A 277 8.15 11.57 -6.01
C PHE A 277 9.01 12.02 -4.81
N ALA A 278 10.30 12.24 -5.02
CA ALA A 278 11.23 12.74 -4.01
C ALA A 278 10.90 14.16 -3.52
N ALA A 279 10.33 15.01 -4.38
CA ALA A 279 9.87 16.34 -3.97
C ALA A 279 8.70 16.30 -2.97
N ARG A 280 7.91 15.22 -2.95
CA ARG A 280 6.72 15.07 -2.10
C ARG A 280 6.98 14.19 -0.87
N ASP A 281 7.96 13.29 -0.98
CA ASP A 281 8.27 12.32 0.04
C ASP A 281 9.79 12.11 0.07
N ARG A 282 10.42 12.63 1.14
CA ARG A 282 11.86 12.58 1.33
C ARG A 282 12.40 11.16 1.49
N SER A 283 11.55 10.17 1.80
CA SER A 283 11.97 8.76 1.89
C SER A 283 12.43 8.16 0.56
N TRP A 284 12.18 8.83 -0.58
CA TRP A 284 12.74 8.45 -1.88
C TRP A 284 14.25 8.69 -2.02
N GLY A 285 14.86 9.41 -1.08
CA GLY A 285 16.27 9.73 -1.11
C GLY A 285 16.70 10.45 -2.39
N THR A 286 17.94 10.24 -2.77
CA THR A 286 18.59 10.83 -3.95
C THR A 286 18.53 9.87 -5.14
N TYR A 287 18.47 10.45 -6.33
CA TYR A 287 18.52 9.68 -7.57
C TYR A 287 19.92 9.04 -7.71
N PRO A 288 20.04 7.73 -7.96
CA PRO A 288 21.33 7.02 -8.00
C PRO A 288 22.26 7.46 -9.14
N GLY A 289 21.72 8.15 -10.15
CA GLY A 289 22.45 8.58 -11.34
C GLY A 289 22.38 7.54 -12.47
N ASP A 290 22.37 8.03 -13.71
CA ASP A 290 22.23 7.20 -14.92
C ASP A 290 23.28 6.07 -15.00
N ALA A 291 24.52 6.38 -14.62
CA ALA A 291 25.62 5.42 -14.64
C ALA A 291 25.40 4.25 -13.65
N ALA A 292 24.81 4.52 -12.48
CA ALA A 292 24.46 3.48 -11.52
C ALA A 292 23.27 2.64 -12.00
N VAL A 293 22.28 3.28 -12.64
CA VAL A 293 21.16 2.58 -13.29
C VAL A 293 21.69 1.65 -14.39
N TRP A 294 22.61 2.13 -15.24
CA TRP A 294 23.24 1.31 -16.27
C TRP A 294 24.07 0.17 -15.66
N ALA A 295 24.86 0.43 -14.61
CA ALA A 295 25.64 -0.60 -13.94
C ALA A 295 24.75 -1.75 -13.42
N ALA A 296 23.60 -1.42 -12.82
CA ALA A 296 22.62 -2.42 -12.36
C ALA A 296 22.01 -3.23 -13.53
N VAL A 297 21.69 -2.56 -14.64
CA VAL A 297 21.19 -3.23 -15.86
C VAL A 297 22.26 -4.13 -16.47
N LYS A 298 23.48 -3.63 -16.62
CA LYS A 298 24.60 -4.39 -17.15
C LYS A 298 24.86 -5.63 -16.31
N ALA A 299 24.95 -5.49 -14.98
CA ALA A 299 25.16 -6.62 -14.07
C ALA A 299 24.06 -7.69 -14.16
N ALA A 300 22.81 -7.29 -14.44
CA ALA A 300 21.70 -8.23 -14.61
C ALA A 300 21.67 -8.93 -15.98
N LEU A 301 22.17 -8.27 -17.02
CA LEU A 301 22.14 -8.78 -18.40
C LEU A 301 23.43 -9.53 -18.81
N GLU A 302 24.58 -9.22 -18.20
CA GLU A 302 25.86 -9.91 -18.48
C GLU A 302 25.77 -11.45 -18.33
N PRO A 303 25.18 -12.00 -17.25
CA PRO A 303 25.03 -13.46 -17.11
C PRO A 303 24.12 -14.10 -18.18
N LEU A 304 23.29 -13.29 -18.86
CA LEU A 304 22.36 -13.77 -19.90
C LEU A 304 22.99 -13.79 -21.29
N GLN A 305 24.19 -13.23 -21.48
CA GLN A 305 24.85 -13.21 -22.80
C GLN A 305 25.17 -14.61 -23.39
N PRO A 306 25.38 -15.69 -22.63
CA PRO A 306 25.52 -17.03 -23.21
C PRO A 306 24.19 -17.67 -23.63
N SER A 307 23.04 -17.04 -23.35
CA SER A 307 21.72 -17.64 -23.58
C SER A 307 21.26 -17.48 -25.04
N ASN A 308 20.84 -18.60 -25.64
CA ASN A 308 20.42 -18.75 -27.03
C ASN A 308 19.49 -17.65 -27.56
N GLY A 309 20.03 -16.59 -28.17
CA GLY A 309 19.33 -15.64 -29.07
C GLY A 309 17.98 -15.10 -28.61
N ALA A 310 17.69 -15.17 -27.31
CA ALA A 310 16.35 -14.94 -26.79
C ALA A 310 16.17 -13.45 -26.50
N ASP A 311 14.94 -13.01 -26.68
CA ASP A 311 14.51 -11.70 -26.23
C ASP A 311 14.13 -11.74 -24.76
N TRP A 312 14.59 -10.72 -24.05
CA TRP A 312 14.39 -10.58 -22.63
C TRP A 312 13.56 -9.34 -22.37
N ARG A 313 12.52 -9.47 -21.56
CA ARG A 313 11.85 -8.30 -20.98
C ARG A 313 12.76 -7.76 -19.88
N VAL A 314 13.07 -6.48 -19.92
CA VAL A 314 13.90 -5.82 -18.90
C VAL A 314 13.02 -4.86 -18.15
N ARG A 315 12.70 -5.16 -16.90
CA ARG A 315 11.97 -4.25 -16.01
C ARG A 315 12.95 -3.64 -15.03
N ILE A 316 13.14 -2.33 -15.13
CA ILE A 316 13.97 -1.56 -14.22
C ILE A 316 13.04 -0.98 -13.17
N VAL A 317 13.26 -1.37 -11.93
CA VAL A 317 12.48 -0.97 -10.75
C VAL A 317 13.38 -0.08 -9.90
N MET A 318 12.85 1.06 -9.49
CA MET A 318 13.46 1.98 -8.56
C MET A 318 12.58 2.04 -7.31
N SER A 319 13.18 1.70 -6.18
CA SER A 319 12.51 1.64 -4.89
C SER A 319 13.19 2.59 -3.91
N ARG A 320 12.49 2.91 -2.82
CA ARG A 320 13.08 3.68 -1.72
C ARG A 320 14.32 2.96 -1.17
N PRO A 321 15.33 3.69 -0.67
CA PRO A 321 16.43 3.08 0.06
C PRO A 321 15.91 2.24 1.23
N THR A 322 16.40 1.01 1.33
CA THR A 322 16.25 0.18 2.55
C THR A 322 17.31 0.54 3.60
N SER A 323 18.44 1.10 3.16
CA SER A 323 19.48 1.70 4.00
C SER A 323 20.20 2.82 3.23
N GLY A 324 20.56 3.90 3.93
CA GLY A 324 21.21 5.08 3.32
C GLY A 324 20.25 6.03 2.59
N ASP A 325 20.82 6.96 1.81
CA ASP A 325 20.09 8.09 1.20
C ASP A 325 19.89 7.96 -0.32
N VAL A 326 20.18 6.81 -0.93
CA VAL A 326 20.14 6.64 -2.40
C VAL A 326 19.06 5.63 -2.80
N ALA A 327 18.17 6.00 -3.73
CA ALA A 327 17.15 5.08 -4.23
C ALA A 327 17.78 3.82 -4.85
N THR A 328 17.22 2.67 -4.54
CA THR A 328 17.74 1.37 -5.00
C THR A 328 17.22 1.05 -6.38
N VAL A 329 18.07 0.45 -7.23
CA VAL A 329 17.69 0.00 -8.57
C VAL A 329 17.79 -1.51 -8.64
N ARG A 330 16.69 -2.14 -9.03
CA ARG A 330 16.61 -3.57 -9.29
C ARG A 330 16.19 -3.80 -10.73
N VAL A 331 16.74 -4.85 -11.34
CA VAL A 331 16.30 -5.32 -12.66
C VAL A 331 15.61 -6.67 -12.52
N GLU A 332 14.42 -6.75 -13.08
CA GLU A 332 13.60 -7.96 -13.16
C GLU A 332 13.52 -8.40 -14.62
N THR A 333 13.83 -9.67 -14.88
CA THR A 333 13.89 -10.21 -16.24
C THR A 333 13.09 -11.51 -16.34
N PRO A 334 11.94 -11.54 -17.02
CA PRO A 334 11.28 -12.79 -17.38
C PRO A 334 11.72 -13.27 -18.78
N GLN A 335 11.69 -14.58 -18.97
CA GLN A 335 11.93 -15.25 -20.24
C GLN A 335 10.59 -15.38 -21.00
N ALA A 336 10.38 -14.56 -22.02
CA ALA A 336 9.22 -14.66 -22.90
C ALA A 336 9.64 -14.40 -24.33
N ALA A 337 9.12 -15.19 -25.27
CA ALA A 337 9.25 -14.87 -26.69
C ALA A 337 8.55 -13.54 -26.97
N LEU A 338 9.27 -12.58 -27.54
CA LEU A 338 8.75 -11.26 -27.88
C LEU A 338 8.76 -11.10 -29.42
N PRO A 339 7.78 -10.40 -30.02
CA PRO A 339 7.74 -10.15 -31.46
C PRO A 339 8.84 -9.16 -31.88
N PRO A 340 9.26 -9.06 -33.16
CA PRO A 340 10.32 -8.13 -33.57
C PRO A 340 10.11 -6.69 -33.06
N PHE A 341 11.15 -6.07 -32.52
CA PHE A 341 11.08 -4.68 -32.04
C PHE A 341 11.26 -3.71 -33.19
N THR A 342 10.32 -2.79 -33.38
CA THR A 342 10.43 -1.66 -34.32
C THR A 342 9.76 -0.42 -33.74
N LEU A 343 10.27 0.76 -34.09
CA LEU A 343 9.58 2.05 -33.88
C LEU A 343 9.02 2.63 -35.17
N ARG A 344 9.25 1.98 -36.30
CA ARG A 344 8.68 2.40 -37.58
C ARG A 344 7.24 1.94 -37.65
N ILE A 345 6.33 2.88 -37.94
CA ILE A 345 4.96 2.55 -38.26
C ILE A 345 4.92 2.17 -39.74
N ASN A 346 4.74 0.88 -40.04
CA ASN A 346 4.71 0.35 -41.40
C ASN A 346 3.59 -0.70 -41.56
N ASP A 347 3.52 -1.36 -42.70
CA ASP A 347 2.45 -2.33 -43.01
C ASP A 347 2.75 -3.75 -42.51
N ASP A 348 4.02 -4.05 -42.22
CA ASP A 348 4.50 -5.37 -41.78
C ASP A 348 4.49 -5.55 -40.25
N LEU A 349 3.74 -4.70 -39.53
CA LEU A 349 3.61 -4.80 -38.09
C LEU A 349 2.86 -6.08 -37.70
N PHE A 350 3.34 -6.76 -36.66
CA PHE A 350 2.58 -7.84 -36.05
C PHE A 350 1.27 -7.30 -35.47
N LYS A 351 0.24 -8.16 -35.41
CA LYS A 351 -1.11 -7.78 -34.98
C LYS A 351 -1.42 -8.29 -33.59
N ARG A 352 -2.15 -7.49 -32.79
CA ARG A 352 -2.72 -7.91 -31.50
C ARG A 352 -4.09 -7.27 -31.30
N LYS A 353 -4.96 -7.97 -30.58
CA LYS A 353 -6.24 -7.41 -30.15
C LYS A 353 -6.01 -6.23 -29.21
N PHE A 354 -6.84 -5.21 -29.39
CA PHE A 354 -6.93 -4.04 -28.53
C PHE A 354 -8.38 -3.87 -28.09
N TRP A 355 -8.66 -4.41 -26.91
CA TRP A 355 -10.01 -4.54 -26.41
C TRP A 355 -10.52 -3.19 -25.92
N VAL A 356 -11.70 -2.75 -26.37
CA VAL A 356 -12.33 -1.56 -25.77
C VAL A 356 -12.89 -1.95 -24.41
N ASP A 357 -12.49 -1.25 -23.34
CA ASP A 357 -12.99 -1.57 -21.99
C ASP A 357 -14.52 -1.51 -21.93
N THR A 358 -15.12 -2.46 -21.23
CA THR A 358 -16.58 -2.55 -21.09
C THR A 358 -17.15 -1.50 -20.14
N LEU A 359 -16.29 -0.88 -19.32
CA LEU A 359 -16.66 0.17 -18.36
C LEU A 359 -15.78 1.40 -18.57
N PRO A 360 -16.32 2.62 -18.38
CA PRO A 360 -15.50 3.81 -18.36
C PRO A 360 -14.52 3.74 -17.18
N THR A 361 -13.33 4.27 -17.41
CA THR A 361 -12.32 4.52 -16.40
C THR A 361 -12.79 5.68 -15.52
N PRO A 362 -12.97 5.46 -14.20
CA PRO A 362 -13.40 6.52 -13.30
C PRO A 362 -12.44 7.69 -13.34
N ALA A 363 -12.97 8.92 -13.34
CA ALA A 363 -12.15 10.09 -13.20
C ALA A 363 -11.39 10.04 -11.85
N PRO A 364 -10.09 10.37 -11.82
CA PRO A 364 -9.40 10.60 -10.55
C PRO A 364 -10.17 11.64 -9.73
N GLU A 365 -10.33 11.42 -8.43
CA GLU A 365 -10.86 12.45 -7.52
C GLU A 365 -10.04 13.75 -7.67
N ARG A 366 -10.67 14.93 -7.55
CA ARG A 366 -10.05 16.24 -7.81
C ARG A 366 -8.79 16.54 -6.99
N ASP A 367 -8.53 15.78 -5.94
CA ASP A 367 -7.39 15.95 -5.04
C ASP A 367 -6.25 14.95 -5.37
N GLN A 368 -6.48 14.04 -6.33
CA GLN A 368 -5.60 12.95 -6.76
C GLN A 368 -4.92 13.19 -8.13
N VAL A 369 -4.82 14.44 -8.59
CA VAL A 369 -4.38 14.83 -9.97
C VAL A 369 -2.86 14.67 -10.22
N ASP A 370 -2.24 13.64 -9.66
CA ASP A 370 -0.86 13.31 -9.97
C ASP A 370 -0.84 12.05 -10.85
N LEU A 371 -1.15 12.23 -12.13
CA LEU A 371 -1.41 11.12 -13.04
C LEU A 371 -0.14 10.32 -13.39
N ARG A 372 1.04 10.84 -13.03
CA ARG A 372 2.29 10.07 -12.97
C ARG A 372 2.15 8.84 -12.08
N ARG A 373 1.34 8.91 -11.02
CA ARG A 373 1.10 7.79 -10.11
C ARG A 373 0.35 6.65 -10.78
N TYR A 374 -0.57 6.91 -11.69
CA TYR A 374 -1.43 5.88 -12.28
C TYR A 374 -0.62 4.82 -13.01
N LYS A 375 0.22 5.21 -13.97
CA LYS A 375 0.93 4.22 -14.80
C LYS A 375 2.09 3.51 -14.10
N THR A 376 2.70 4.11 -13.08
CA THR A 376 3.91 3.57 -12.41
C THR A 376 3.68 3.10 -10.99
N THR A 377 2.66 3.57 -10.28
CA THR A 377 2.50 3.31 -8.82
C THR A 377 1.09 2.92 -8.38
N ARG A 378 0.06 3.20 -9.18
CA ARG A 378 -1.36 2.94 -8.89
C ARG A 378 -1.97 2.16 -10.05
N ARG A 379 -1.59 0.89 -10.14
CA ARG A 379 -1.89 0.01 -11.28
C ARG A 379 -3.29 -0.62 -11.22
N GLU A 380 -3.98 -0.50 -10.10
CA GLU A 380 -5.29 -1.12 -9.83
C GLU A 380 -6.31 -0.89 -10.94
N VAL A 381 -6.44 0.34 -11.46
CA VAL A 381 -7.38 0.68 -12.52
C VAL A 381 -7.08 -0.10 -13.81
N TYR A 382 -5.80 -0.21 -14.16
CA TYR A 382 -5.38 -0.92 -15.35
C TYR A 382 -5.48 -2.45 -15.16
N GLU A 383 -5.15 -2.94 -13.97
CA GLU A 383 -5.28 -4.36 -13.63
C GLU A 383 -6.74 -4.81 -13.62
N ALA A 384 -7.65 -3.97 -13.08
CA ALA A 384 -9.08 -4.21 -13.12
C ALA A 384 -9.60 -4.25 -14.57
N ALA A 385 -9.12 -3.36 -15.44
CA ALA A 385 -9.43 -3.39 -16.86
C ALA A 385 -8.94 -4.67 -17.53
N GLN A 386 -7.71 -5.12 -17.27
CA GLN A 386 -7.20 -6.39 -17.80
C GLN A 386 -7.97 -7.59 -17.27
N ALA A 387 -8.33 -7.59 -15.99
CA ALA A 387 -9.05 -8.69 -15.34
C ALA A 387 -10.41 -8.96 -15.97
N ARG A 388 -11.09 -7.92 -16.50
CA ARG A 388 -12.37 -8.06 -17.23
C ARG A 388 -12.27 -8.87 -18.53
N PHE A 389 -11.07 -9.09 -19.03
CA PHE A 389 -10.80 -9.85 -20.27
C PHE A 389 -9.89 -11.06 -20.01
N ALA A 390 -9.63 -11.41 -18.75
CA ALA A 390 -8.71 -12.48 -18.38
C ALA A 390 -9.16 -13.87 -18.87
N ASP A 391 -10.47 -14.06 -19.06
CA ASP A 391 -11.09 -15.25 -19.67
C ASP A 391 -10.88 -15.34 -21.18
N LYS A 392 -10.61 -14.20 -21.85
CA LYS A 392 -10.48 -14.11 -23.31
C LYS A 392 -9.02 -14.10 -23.79
N GLU A 393 -8.14 -13.37 -23.10
CA GLU A 393 -6.74 -13.25 -23.46
C GLU A 393 -5.88 -13.03 -22.21
N ALA A 394 -4.89 -13.91 -22.00
CA ALA A 394 -3.89 -13.72 -20.97
C ALA A 394 -3.10 -12.42 -21.25
N HIS A 395 -3.16 -11.47 -20.32
CA HIS A 395 -2.59 -10.13 -20.47
C HIS A 395 -3.17 -9.31 -21.65
N ALA A 396 -4.50 -9.30 -21.76
CA ALA A 396 -5.24 -8.44 -22.69
C ALA A 396 -4.73 -6.99 -22.66
N GLU A 397 -4.51 -6.43 -23.85
CA GLU A 397 -4.31 -4.98 -24.01
C GLU A 397 -5.67 -4.32 -24.14
N VAL A 398 -6.02 -3.46 -23.19
CA VAL A 398 -7.36 -2.87 -23.08
C VAL A 398 -7.26 -1.36 -23.21
N LEU A 399 -8.08 -0.76 -24.08
CA LEU A 399 -8.24 0.69 -24.24
C LEU A 399 -9.08 1.24 -23.10
N LEU A 400 -8.46 2.10 -22.29
CA LEU A 400 -9.14 2.89 -21.26
C LEU A 400 -9.77 4.14 -21.88
N TRP A 401 -10.94 4.52 -21.37
CA TRP A 401 -11.70 5.69 -21.82
C TRP A 401 -12.46 6.30 -20.64
N ASN A 402 -12.74 7.61 -20.65
CA ASN A 402 -13.44 8.28 -19.54
C ASN A 402 -14.97 8.29 -19.70
N GLU A 403 -15.71 8.73 -18.68
CA GLU A 403 -17.18 8.82 -18.73
C GLU A 403 -17.75 9.68 -19.87
N SER A 404 -16.94 10.57 -20.46
CA SER A 404 -17.32 11.39 -21.61
C SER A 404 -17.09 10.69 -22.96
N GLY A 405 -16.65 9.42 -22.98
CA GLY A 405 -16.38 8.68 -24.21
C GLY A 405 -15.01 8.98 -24.83
N GLU A 406 -14.12 9.69 -24.11
CA GLU A 406 -12.79 10.05 -24.62
C GLU A 406 -11.79 8.93 -24.31
N ALA A 407 -11.09 8.46 -25.33
CA ALA A 407 -10.02 7.48 -25.24
C ALA A 407 -8.79 8.07 -24.53
N LEU A 408 -8.23 7.28 -23.60
CA LEU A 408 -7.10 7.68 -22.76
C LEU A 408 -5.81 7.01 -23.24
N GLU A 409 -5.62 5.74 -22.90
CA GLU A 409 -4.46 4.93 -23.26
C GLU A 409 -4.76 3.43 -23.11
N GLY A 410 -3.79 2.58 -23.46
CA GLY A 410 -3.88 1.14 -23.24
C GLY A 410 -3.39 0.72 -21.85
N THR A 411 -3.77 -0.48 -21.41
CA THR A 411 -3.35 -1.06 -20.13
C THR A 411 -1.85 -1.23 -19.98
N THR A 412 -1.13 -1.50 -21.07
CA THR A 412 0.34 -1.59 -21.10
C THR A 412 0.97 -0.75 -22.21
N SER A 413 0.17 -0.08 -23.02
CA SER A 413 0.60 0.65 -24.22
C SER A 413 0.08 2.09 -24.26
N ASN A 414 0.66 2.89 -25.14
CA ASN A 414 -0.01 4.04 -25.70
C ASN A 414 -0.46 3.67 -27.12
N PHE A 415 -1.38 4.44 -27.71
CA PHE A 415 -1.90 4.17 -29.04
C PHE A 415 -1.90 5.42 -29.91
N ALA A 416 -1.97 5.22 -31.22
CA ALA A 416 -2.27 6.24 -32.20
C ALA A 416 -3.24 5.68 -33.25
N ILE A 417 -4.07 6.56 -33.81
CA ILE A 417 -4.95 6.23 -34.93
C ILE A 417 -4.45 6.96 -36.18
N LEU A 418 -4.67 6.37 -37.35
CA LEU A 418 -4.40 7.04 -38.60
C LEU A 418 -5.50 8.07 -38.88
N SER A 419 -5.11 9.34 -38.99
CA SER A 419 -5.98 10.43 -39.42
C SER A 419 -5.57 10.94 -40.81
N PRO A 420 -6.38 11.79 -41.48
CA PRO A 420 -6.00 12.41 -42.75
C PRO A 420 -4.69 13.21 -42.70
N ASN A 421 -4.33 13.72 -41.51
CA ASN A 421 -3.12 14.53 -41.30
C ASN A 421 -1.94 13.70 -40.74
N GLY A 422 -2.04 12.36 -40.79
CA GLY A 422 -1.06 11.43 -40.24
C GLY A 422 -1.49 10.81 -38.91
N TRP A 423 -0.54 10.19 -38.22
CA TRP A 423 -0.80 9.47 -36.98
C TRP A 423 -1.02 10.43 -35.81
N VAL A 424 -2.14 10.25 -35.11
CA VAL A 424 -2.53 11.09 -33.96
C VAL A 424 -2.69 10.24 -32.71
N THR A 425 -2.23 10.75 -31.57
CA THR A 425 -2.36 10.14 -30.24
C THR A 425 -3.04 11.13 -29.29
N PRO A 426 -3.90 10.70 -28.34
CA PRO A 426 -4.47 11.64 -27.40
C PRO A 426 -3.37 12.24 -26.52
N LYS A 427 -3.55 13.52 -26.17
CA LYS A 427 -2.66 14.23 -25.27
C LYS A 427 -2.65 13.54 -23.91
N SER A 428 -1.46 13.20 -23.44
CA SER A 428 -1.26 12.63 -22.11
C SER A 428 -1.36 13.76 -21.09
N ARG A 429 -2.58 14.02 -20.59
CA ARG A 429 -2.79 15.00 -19.52
C ARG A 429 -2.16 14.43 -18.25
N ASP A 430 -1.12 15.09 -17.74
CA ASP A 430 -0.42 14.86 -16.47
C ASP A 430 0.13 13.44 -16.14
N ILE A 431 0.15 12.49 -17.08
CA ILE A 431 0.73 11.13 -16.92
C ILE A 431 2.19 11.12 -17.39
N LEU A 432 3.04 10.26 -16.79
CA LEU A 432 4.39 10.02 -17.31
C LEU A 432 4.31 9.41 -18.73
N PRO A 433 4.78 10.10 -19.78
CA PRO A 433 4.66 9.61 -21.15
C PRO A 433 5.45 8.31 -21.34
N GLY A 434 4.85 7.34 -22.03
CA GLY A 434 5.51 6.07 -22.39
C GLY A 434 6.81 6.31 -23.16
N THR A 435 7.82 5.46 -23.00
CA THR A 435 9.14 5.67 -23.65
C THR A 435 9.03 5.64 -25.17
N ALA A 436 8.30 4.68 -25.74
CA ALA A 436 8.04 4.62 -27.17
C ALA A 436 7.21 5.81 -27.66
N ARG A 437 6.19 6.24 -26.88
CA ARG A 437 5.40 7.45 -27.18
C ARG A 437 6.29 8.67 -27.32
N ALA A 438 7.14 8.91 -26.34
CA ALA A 438 8.05 10.05 -26.33
C ALA A 438 9.02 10.00 -27.52
N ALA A 439 9.53 8.82 -27.87
CA ALA A 439 10.42 8.68 -29.03
C ALA A 439 9.72 8.93 -30.36
N LEU A 440 8.47 8.46 -30.52
CA LEU A 440 7.67 8.71 -31.72
C LEU A 440 7.31 10.19 -31.88
N LEU A 441 6.99 10.87 -30.77
CA LEU A 441 6.74 12.32 -30.75
C LEU A 441 8.02 13.10 -31.09
N ASP A 442 9.15 12.78 -30.45
CA ASP A 442 10.43 13.44 -30.68
C ASP A 442 10.90 13.24 -32.15
N ALA A 443 10.52 12.12 -32.79
CA ALA A 443 10.79 11.83 -34.19
C ALA A 443 9.77 12.44 -35.18
N GLY A 444 8.64 12.99 -34.70
CA GLY A 444 7.57 13.51 -35.55
C GLY A 444 6.74 12.43 -36.26
N GLU A 445 6.84 11.17 -35.85
CA GLU A 445 6.10 10.03 -36.42
C GLU A 445 4.62 10.03 -36.00
N ILE A 446 4.32 10.64 -34.84
CA ILE A 446 2.96 10.84 -34.33
C ILE A 446 2.80 12.27 -33.81
N THR A 447 1.57 12.76 -33.75
CA THR A 447 1.24 14.09 -33.20
C THR A 447 0.19 13.99 -32.09
N GLU A 448 0.25 14.88 -31.11
CA GLU A 448 -0.75 14.93 -30.04
C GLU A 448 -1.99 15.71 -30.49
N VAL A 449 -3.17 15.18 -30.18
CA VAL A 449 -4.45 15.89 -30.30
C VAL A 449 -5.13 15.96 -28.93
N ASP A 450 -5.97 16.96 -28.72
CA ASP A 450 -6.54 17.22 -27.38
C ASP A 450 -7.41 16.07 -26.86
N ARG A 451 -8.12 15.39 -27.77
CA ARG A 451 -9.10 14.33 -27.51
C ARG A 451 -9.19 13.41 -28.71
N ILE A 452 -9.44 12.14 -28.45
CA ILE A 452 -9.88 11.13 -29.42
C ILE A 452 -11.05 10.41 -28.76
N SER A 453 -12.19 10.29 -29.40
CA SER A 453 -13.33 9.52 -28.88
C SER A 453 -13.14 8.02 -29.09
N VAL A 454 -13.79 7.20 -28.27
CA VAL A 454 -13.79 5.74 -28.45
C VAL A 454 -14.34 5.35 -29.82
N ASP A 455 -15.34 6.08 -30.33
CA ASP A 455 -15.92 5.81 -31.64
C ASP A 455 -14.94 6.11 -32.78
N GLU A 456 -14.16 7.19 -32.67
CA GLU A 456 -13.04 7.44 -33.61
C GLU A 456 -12.02 6.31 -33.58
N VAL A 457 -11.69 5.75 -32.40
CA VAL A 457 -10.77 4.60 -32.33
C VAL A 457 -11.37 3.36 -33.00
N LYS A 458 -12.67 3.10 -32.82
CA LYS A 458 -13.37 1.96 -33.44
C LYS A 458 -13.52 2.11 -34.95
N GLN A 459 -13.67 3.33 -35.45
CA GLN A 459 -13.87 3.63 -36.87
C GLN A 459 -12.57 3.91 -37.63
N ALA A 460 -11.46 4.10 -36.91
CA ALA A 460 -10.16 4.35 -37.50
C ALA A 460 -9.77 3.20 -38.46
N GLU A 461 -9.35 3.58 -39.67
CA GLU A 461 -8.86 2.62 -40.67
C GLU A 461 -7.70 1.78 -40.12
N ARG A 462 -6.81 2.43 -39.35
CA ARG A 462 -5.71 1.77 -38.68
C ARG A 462 -5.50 2.35 -37.29
N VAL A 463 -5.26 1.44 -36.35
CA VAL A 463 -4.84 1.74 -34.99
C VAL A 463 -3.50 1.04 -34.74
N VAL A 464 -2.54 1.75 -34.15
CA VAL A 464 -1.29 1.15 -33.68
C VAL A 464 -1.16 1.37 -32.19
N CYS A 465 -0.61 0.38 -31.50
CA CYS A 465 -0.23 0.49 -30.11
C CYS A 465 1.29 0.38 -29.98
N PHE A 466 1.85 1.01 -28.95
CA PHE A 466 3.29 1.06 -28.77
C PHE A 466 3.72 1.16 -27.30
N ASN A 467 4.82 0.49 -26.97
CA ASN A 467 5.51 0.62 -25.68
C ASN A 467 7.00 0.24 -25.79
N GLY A 468 7.74 0.47 -24.71
CA GLY A 468 9.19 0.20 -24.66
C GLY A 468 9.58 -1.27 -24.75
N LEU A 469 8.64 -2.21 -24.53
CA LEU A 469 8.92 -3.65 -24.56
C LEU A 469 8.77 -4.24 -25.96
N ARG A 470 7.66 -3.90 -26.64
CA ARG A 470 7.27 -4.52 -27.92
C ARG A 470 7.53 -3.63 -29.13
N GLY A 471 7.86 -2.36 -28.92
CA GLY A 471 7.91 -1.38 -30.02
C GLY A 471 6.49 -1.04 -30.45
N VAL A 472 6.29 -0.82 -31.75
CA VAL A 472 5.00 -0.55 -32.40
C VAL A 472 4.38 -1.86 -32.90
N TRP A 473 3.07 -1.97 -32.81
CA TRP A 473 2.29 -3.06 -33.40
C TRP A 473 0.93 -2.58 -33.91
N GLN A 474 0.38 -3.32 -34.87
CA GLN A 474 -0.95 -3.05 -35.39
C GLN A 474 -1.99 -3.56 -34.38
N ALA A 475 -2.90 -2.69 -33.98
CA ALA A 475 -4.00 -3.01 -33.09
C ALA A 475 -5.23 -3.42 -33.92
N GLU A 476 -5.81 -4.55 -33.55
CA GLU A 476 -7.12 -5.00 -34.00
C GLU A 476 -8.12 -4.60 -32.91
N VAL A 477 -8.91 -3.55 -33.14
CA VAL A 477 -9.86 -3.05 -32.14
C VAL A 477 -11.01 -4.04 -32.00
N VAL A 478 -11.26 -4.52 -30.77
CA VAL A 478 -12.29 -5.55 -30.46
C VAL A 478 -13.24 -5.06 -29.38
#